data_AF-A0A8T4IYM8-F1
#
_entry.id   AF-A0A8T4IYM8-F1
#
_cell.length_a   1.000
_cell.length_b   1.000
_cell.length_c   1.000
_cell.angle_alpha   90.00
_cell.angle_beta   90.00
_cell.angle_gamma   90.00
#
_symmetry.space_group_name_H-M   'P 1'
#
loop_
_entity.id
_entity.type
_entity.pdbx_description
1 polymer ?
#
loop_
_entity_poly.entity_id
_entity_poly.type
_entity_poly.pdbx_seq_one_letter_code
_entity_poly.pdbx_strand_id
1 'polypeptide(L)'
;MRKSSAVGDRGPEGCLVVAVRMPVRVVTLVLVLPFRLLWDALVACGRVLRRTVWRPFARGAQWCWYTLIAGPAGWLWRRVLAPVLYGVLVWPWVALWGYVLAPAGRAAWRYVLAPTGRGVWWLLSGTGRGLWWLARTVGHGLAVGAHGTGAGLAWLGRVLVATPLIWLYARLLTPVGHGLGTVLTALGHGLAWLGRCLVVVPAMALWTGFTWLLRMLLVVPAVALYRHVLTPLGHGIVAAVHGAGRLLGWLVWYAVVVPAVAVYRWVLTPVGRAVAVVVRETVEGLGHAWRAAGYVSRAVFRFAGRVLRWLFVDPAVWVWRHVAAPVGRAVREHVWRPSARAVRAAGRAAREVLAAARASVRETRAELRRALFGAPRVEEREALPREGRVP
;
A
#
# COMPACT_ATOMS: atom_id res chain seq x y z
N MET A 1 72.07 -56.92 30.30
CA MET A 1 70.89 -57.74 30.00
C MET A 1 70.03 -57.02 28.96
N ARG A 2 69.84 -57.65 27.79
CA ARG A 2 69.00 -57.18 26.67
C ARG A 2 67.51 -57.23 27.01
N LYS A 3 66.74 -56.26 26.52
CA LYS A 3 65.56 -56.55 25.68
C LYS A 3 65.12 -55.34 24.85
N SER A 4 65.52 -55.36 23.58
CA SER A 4 64.84 -54.68 22.48
C SER A 4 63.69 -55.55 22.00
N SER A 5 62.48 -55.00 21.91
CA SER A 5 61.35 -55.38 21.03
C SER A 5 60.10 -54.62 21.54
N ALA A 6 59.24 -53.97 20.75
CA ALA A 6 58.83 -54.27 19.40
C ALA A 6 58.48 -52.99 18.63
N VAL A 7 59.26 -52.72 17.58
CA VAL A 7 58.82 -51.96 16.40
C VAL A 7 58.32 -53.02 15.43
N GLY A 8 57.02 -53.09 15.23
CA GLY A 8 56.38 -54.05 14.33
C GLY A 8 54.95 -53.61 14.09
N ASP A 9 54.76 -52.72 13.12
CA ASP A 9 53.99 -52.96 11.89
C ASP A 9 53.45 -51.63 11.33
N ARG A 10 54.36 -50.81 10.74
CA ARG A 10 53.98 -49.79 9.77
C ARG A 10 54.21 -50.42 8.41
N GLY A 11 53.15 -50.96 7.82
CA GLY A 11 53.20 -51.55 6.50
C GLY A 11 53.81 -50.61 5.44
N PRO A 12 54.34 -51.18 4.33
CA PRO A 12 54.98 -50.46 3.22
C PRO A 12 54.09 -49.42 2.51
N GLU A 13 52.81 -49.31 2.87
CA GLU A 13 51.86 -48.32 2.37
C GLU A 13 52.25 -46.87 2.73
N GLY A 14 52.95 -46.66 3.85
CA GLY A 14 53.39 -45.33 4.26
C GLY A 14 54.49 -44.72 3.38
N CYS A 15 55.43 -45.53 2.91
CA CYS A 15 56.52 -45.07 2.05
C CYS A 15 56.08 -44.95 0.58
N LEU A 16 55.22 -45.84 0.08
CA LEU A 16 54.70 -45.73 -1.29
C LEU A 16 53.73 -44.56 -1.46
N VAL A 17 52.86 -44.31 -0.48
CA VAL A 17 51.98 -43.13 -0.52
C VAL A 17 52.79 -41.84 -0.41
N VAL A 18 53.86 -41.79 0.40
CA VAL A 18 54.73 -40.61 0.46
C VAL A 18 55.58 -40.47 -0.81
N ALA A 19 56.13 -41.56 -1.35
CA ALA A 19 56.95 -41.58 -2.56
C ALA A 19 56.17 -41.28 -3.83
N VAL A 20 54.87 -41.60 -3.90
CA VAL A 20 54.00 -41.24 -5.03
C VAL A 20 53.44 -39.82 -4.87
N ARG A 21 53.15 -39.38 -3.63
CA ARG A 21 52.50 -38.08 -3.40
C ARG A 21 53.48 -36.91 -3.37
N MET A 22 54.76 -37.14 -3.05
CA MET A 22 55.84 -36.15 -3.19
C MET A 22 56.03 -35.69 -4.64
N PRO A 23 56.27 -36.57 -5.64
CA PRO A 23 56.48 -36.15 -7.03
C PRO A 23 55.23 -35.53 -7.63
N VAL A 24 54.03 -36.03 -7.31
CA VAL A 24 52.78 -35.38 -7.72
C VAL A 24 52.68 -33.95 -7.16
N ARG A 25 53.00 -33.73 -5.88
CA ARG A 25 53.03 -32.37 -5.30
C ARG A 25 54.11 -31.49 -5.90
N VAL A 26 55.27 -32.04 -6.21
CA VAL A 26 56.37 -31.32 -6.87
C VAL A 26 55.95 -30.93 -8.29
N VAL A 27 55.39 -31.85 -9.09
CA VAL A 27 54.88 -31.54 -10.44
C VAL A 27 53.76 -30.52 -10.36
N THR A 28 52.82 -30.66 -9.42
CA THR A 28 51.74 -29.69 -9.23
C THR A 28 52.29 -28.31 -8.85
N LEU A 29 53.29 -28.23 -7.96
CA LEU A 29 53.93 -26.96 -7.61
C LEU A 29 54.72 -26.38 -8.80
N VAL A 30 55.50 -27.20 -9.50
CA VAL A 30 56.32 -26.78 -10.63
C VAL A 30 55.48 -26.37 -11.84
N LEU A 31 54.27 -26.92 -12.04
CA LEU A 31 53.38 -26.50 -13.13
C LEU A 31 52.36 -25.43 -12.69
N VAL A 32 51.66 -25.65 -11.58
CA VAL A 32 50.54 -24.79 -11.16
C VAL A 32 51.05 -23.48 -10.59
N LEU A 33 52.17 -23.47 -9.86
CA LEU A 33 52.69 -22.24 -9.26
C LEU A 33 53.14 -21.22 -10.33
N PRO A 34 53.93 -21.58 -11.37
CA PRO A 34 54.27 -20.63 -12.42
C PRO A 34 53.08 -20.27 -13.31
N PHE A 35 52.16 -21.20 -13.58
CA PHE A 35 50.94 -20.86 -14.31
C PHE A 35 50.07 -19.86 -13.53
N ARG A 36 50.00 -20.00 -12.21
CA ARG A 36 49.26 -19.08 -11.33
C ARG A 36 49.96 -17.73 -11.20
N LEU A 37 51.30 -17.71 -11.13
CA LEU A 37 52.09 -16.48 -11.23
C LEU A 37 51.91 -15.77 -12.57
N LEU A 38 51.86 -16.51 -13.67
CA LEU A 38 51.60 -15.98 -15.01
C LEU A 38 50.18 -15.41 -15.10
N TRP A 39 49.20 -16.08 -14.52
CA TRP A 39 47.83 -15.58 -14.44
C TRP A 39 47.72 -14.31 -13.59
N ASP A 40 48.36 -14.30 -12.42
CA ASP A 40 48.36 -13.12 -11.54
C ASP A 40 49.12 -11.94 -12.18
N ALA A 41 50.18 -12.21 -12.93
CA ALA A 41 50.90 -11.22 -13.73
C ALA A 41 50.05 -10.68 -14.89
N LEU A 42 49.31 -11.54 -15.60
CA LEU A 42 48.36 -11.13 -16.65
C LEU A 42 47.22 -10.27 -16.09
N VAL A 43 46.66 -10.66 -14.94
CA VAL A 43 45.60 -9.88 -14.27
C VAL A 43 46.15 -8.57 -13.72
N ALA A 44 47.40 -8.54 -13.24
CA ALA A 44 48.07 -7.31 -12.85
C ALA A 44 48.29 -6.39 -14.06
N CYS A 45 48.80 -6.93 -15.16
CA CYS A 45 49.02 -6.20 -16.41
C CYS A 45 47.69 -5.67 -16.98
N GLY A 46 46.63 -6.47 -16.98
CA GLY A 46 45.29 -6.04 -17.38
C GLY A 46 44.70 -4.96 -16.48
N ARG A 47 45.00 -4.97 -15.17
CA ARG A 47 44.60 -3.90 -14.24
C ARG A 47 45.37 -2.60 -14.48
N VAL A 48 46.67 -2.69 -14.79
CA VAL A 48 47.49 -1.53 -15.15
C VAL A 48 47.02 -0.94 -16.48
N LEU A 49 46.86 -1.76 -17.51
CA LEU A 49 46.35 -1.32 -18.83
C LEU A 49 44.98 -0.64 -18.71
N ARG A 50 44.09 -1.17 -17.87
CA ARG A 50 42.78 -0.57 -17.62
C ARG A 50 42.89 0.79 -16.91
N ARG A 51 43.82 0.95 -15.97
CA ARG A 51 43.99 2.20 -15.21
C ARG A 51 44.71 3.27 -16.01
N THR A 52 45.75 2.89 -16.74
CA THR A 52 46.65 3.82 -17.43
C THR A 52 46.16 4.21 -18.81
N VAL A 53 45.50 3.29 -19.55
CA VAL A 53 45.09 3.53 -20.94
C VAL A 53 43.58 3.70 -21.06
N TRP A 54 42.81 2.74 -20.54
CA TRP A 54 41.35 2.76 -20.74
C TRP A 54 40.64 3.88 -19.99
N ARG A 55 41.07 4.22 -18.76
CA ARG A 55 40.44 5.31 -18.00
C ARG A 55 40.64 6.70 -18.61
N PRO A 56 41.84 7.11 -19.06
CA PRO A 56 41.98 8.39 -19.73
C PRO A 56 41.31 8.39 -21.11
N PHE A 57 41.38 7.28 -21.85
CA PHE A 57 40.71 7.18 -23.16
C PHE A 57 39.19 7.26 -23.04
N ALA A 58 38.59 6.55 -22.07
CA ALA A 58 37.16 6.63 -21.80
C ALA A 58 36.73 8.04 -21.35
N ARG A 59 37.55 8.75 -20.56
CA ARG A 59 37.27 10.14 -20.19
C ARG A 59 37.39 11.09 -21.37
N GLY A 60 38.37 10.90 -22.25
CA GLY A 60 38.51 11.67 -23.48
C GLY A 60 37.33 11.45 -24.43
N ALA A 61 36.95 10.18 -24.65
CA ALA A 61 35.80 9.82 -25.48
C ALA A 61 34.47 10.35 -24.89
N GLN A 62 34.31 10.30 -23.57
CA GLN A 62 33.15 10.87 -22.89
C GLN A 62 33.13 12.39 -23.04
N TRP A 63 34.25 13.08 -22.86
CA TRP A 63 34.34 14.52 -23.06
C TRP A 63 33.98 14.90 -24.51
N CYS A 64 34.55 14.21 -25.50
CA CYS A 64 34.22 14.40 -26.92
C CYS A 64 32.73 14.15 -27.21
N TRP A 65 32.13 13.10 -26.66
CA TRP A 65 30.70 12.84 -26.81
C TRP A 65 29.84 13.97 -26.23
N TYR A 66 30.18 14.42 -25.02
CA TYR A 66 29.43 15.49 -24.35
C TYR A 66 29.58 16.83 -25.07
N THR A 67 30.77 17.17 -25.58
CA THR A 67 31.01 18.45 -26.24
C THR A 67 30.53 18.48 -27.68
N LEU A 68 30.76 17.41 -28.46
CA LEU A 68 30.43 17.37 -29.89
C LEU A 68 28.98 17.01 -30.16
N ILE A 69 28.34 16.22 -29.30
CA ILE A 69 26.99 15.71 -29.56
C ILE A 69 26.02 16.22 -28.52
N ALA A 70 26.25 15.97 -27.23
CA ALA A 70 25.26 16.31 -26.20
C ALA A 70 25.08 17.83 -26.00
N GLY A 71 26.17 18.60 -26.09
CA GLY A 71 26.16 20.07 -26.01
C GLY A 71 25.31 20.71 -27.12
N PRO A 72 25.67 20.53 -28.39
CA PRO A 72 24.92 21.10 -29.51
C PRO A 72 23.52 20.50 -29.65
N ALA A 73 23.32 19.20 -29.40
CA ALA A 73 21.97 18.62 -29.38
C ALA A 73 21.11 19.21 -28.26
N GLY A 74 21.68 19.42 -27.07
CA GLY A 74 21.00 20.06 -25.96
C GLY A 74 20.69 21.54 -26.20
N TRP A 75 21.55 22.24 -26.95
CA TRP A 75 21.29 23.61 -27.38
C TRP A 75 20.17 23.65 -28.44
N LEU A 76 20.24 22.80 -29.46
CA LEU A 76 19.23 22.69 -30.52
C LEU A 76 17.87 22.30 -29.97
N TRP A 77 17.83 21.35 -29.03
CA TRP A 77 16.61 20.97 -28.31
C TRP A 77 16.00 22.16 -27.58
N ARG A 78 16.79 22.91 -26.80
CA ARG A 78 16.29 24.03 -26.01
C ARG A 78 15.87 25.23 -26.85
N ARG A 79 16.62 25.54 -27.91
CA ARG A 79 16.42 26.75 -28.71
C ARG A 79 15.43 26.58 -29.84
N VAL A 80 15.33 25.38 -30.40
CA VAL A 80 14.54 25.13 -31.62
C VAL A 80 13.47 24.09 -31.36
N LEU A 81 13.85 22.89 -30.93
CA LEU A 81 12.90 21.78 -30.90
C LEU A 81 11.82 21.96 -29.83
N ALA A 82 12.17 22.34 -28.61
CA ALA A 82 11.23 22.56 -27.51
C ALA A 82 10.21 23.68 -27.79
N PRO A 83 10.60 24.90 -28.23
CA PRO A 83 9.62 25.94 -28.54
C PRO A 83 8.77 25.60 -29.76
N VAL A 84 9.32 24.91 -30.77
CA VAL A 84 8.55 24.44 -31.93
C VAL A 84 7.56 23.37 -31.51
N LEU A 85 7.96 22.37 -30.72
CA LEU A 85 7.04 21.34 -30.21
C LEU A 85 5.94 21.95 -29.34
N TYR A 86 6.30 22.90 -28.49
CA TYR A 86 5.35 23.63 -27.65
C TYR A 86 4.36 24.43 -28.51
N GLY A 87 4.87 25.15 -29.52
CA GLY A 87 4.05 25.91 -30.46
C GLY A 87 3.13 25.03 -31.31
N VAL A 88 3.59 23.86 -31.75
CA VAL A 88 2.80 22.96 -32.60
C VAL A 88 1.82 22.11 -31.79
N LEU A 89 2.17 21.71 -30.57
CA LEU A 89 1.35 20.77 -29.79
C LEU A 89 0.43 21.49 -28.79
N VAL A 90 0.96 22.48 -28.08
CA VAL A 90 0.23 23.14 -27.00
C VAL A 90 -0.61 24.28 -27.55
N TRP A 91 -0.10 25.04 -28.52
CA TRP A 91 -0.79 26.21 -29.03
C TRP A 91 -2.13 25.89 -29.73
N PRO A 92 -2.25 24.83 -30.57
CA PRO A 92 -3.54 24.46 -31.14
C PRO A 92 -4.55 24.01 -30.10
N TRP A 93 -4.10 23.33 -29.04
CA TRP A 93 -4.98 22.94 -27.93
C TRP A 93 -5.46 24.15 -27.12
N VAL A 94 -4.56 25.09 -26.83
CA VAL A 94 -4.89 26.34 -26.14
C VAL A 94 -5.83 27.19 -27.01
N ALA A 95 -5.59 27.27 -28.31
CA ALA A 95 -6.46 27.95 -29.26
C ALA A 95 -7.83 27.26 -29.34
N LEU A 96 -7.87 25.93 -29.44
CA LEU A 96 -9.12 25.17 -29.42
C LEU A 96 -9.91 25.41 -28.12
N TRP A 97 -9.22 25.42 -26.98
CA TRP A 97 -9.86 25.70 -25.71
C TRP A 97 -10.41 27.13 -25.64
N GLY A 98 -9.59 28.12 -26.02
CA GLY A 98 -9.93 29.54 -25.94
C GLY A 98 -11.00 29.97 -26.93
N TYR A 99 -10.94 29.46 -28.17
CA TYR A 99 -11.84 29.85 -29.26
C TYR A 99 -13.06 28.95 -29.42
N VAL A 100 -13.02 27.69 -28.98
CA VAL A 100 -14.12 26.74 -29.19
C VAL A 100 -14.74 26.30 -27.86
N LEU A 101 -13.98 25.68 -26.95
CA LEU A 101 -14.57 25.12 -25.72
C LEU A 101 -15.06 26.19 -24.74
N ALA A 102 -14.30 27.26 -24.53
CA ALA A 102 -14.70 28.32 -23.61
C ALA A 102 -15.97 29.06 -24.06
N PRO A 103 -16.13 29.49 -25.33
CA PRO A 103 -17.39 30.07 -25.78
C PRO A 103 -18.52 29.05 -25.87
N ALA A 104 -18.25 27.80 -26.28
CA ALA A 104 -19.27 26.75 -26.28
C ALA A 104 -19.79 26.44 -24.87
N GLY A 105 -18.90 26.37 -23.86
CA GLY A 105 -19.27 26.20 -22.46
C GLY A 105 -20.09 27.37 -21.91
N ARG A 106 -19.71 28.61 -22.25
CA ARG A 106 -20.50 29.81 -21.89
C ARG A 106 -21.87 29.81 -22.57
N ALA A 107 -21.95 29.43 -23.83
CA ALA A 107 -23.21 29.30 -24.56
C ALA A 107 -24.07 28.19 -23.94
N ALA A 108 -23.53 27.00 -23.69
CA ALA A 108 -24.22 25.91 -23.03
C ALA A 108 -24.75 26.31 -21.65
N TRP A 109 -23.94 27.03 -20.85
CA TRP A 109 -24.40 27.54 -19.57
C TRP A 109 -25.59 28.50 -19.72
N ARG A 110 -25.50 29.45 -20.65
CA ARG A 110 -26.50 30.51 -20.84
C ARG A 110 -27.78 30.03 -21.50
N TYR A 111 -27.70 29.06 -22.41
CA TYR A 111 -28.83 28.54 -23.17
C TYR A 111 -29.42 27.25 -22.61
N VAL A 112 -28.66 26.46 -21.85
CA VAL A 112 -29.14 25.17 -21.32
C VAL A 112 -29.27 25.23 -19.80
N LEU A 113 -28.18 25.54 -19.08
CA LEU A 113 -28.19 25.48 -17.60
C LEU A 113 -28.98 26.62 -16.94
N ALA A 114 -28.89 27.85 -17.44
CA ALA A 114 -29.64 28.98 -16.88
C ALA A 114 -31.17 28.85 -17.03
N PRO A 115 -31.73 28.43 -18.19
CA PRO A 115 -33.17 28.19 -18.29
C PRO A 115 -33.63 26.94 -17.55
N THR A 116 -32.86 25.84 -17.57
CA THR A 116 -33.21 24.64 -16.78
C THR A 116 -33.18 24.91 -15.28
N GLY A 117 -32.17 25.63 -14.78
CA GLY A 117 -32.09 26.06 -13.39
C GLY A 117 -33.26 26.96 -12.98
N ARG A 118 -33.70 27.87 -13.87
CA ARG A 118 -34.90 28.68 -13.64
C ARG A 118 -36.19 27.86 -13.66
N GLY A 119 -36.29 26.86 -14.55
CA GLY A 119 -37.42 25.93 -14.59
C GLY A 119 -37.52 25.09 -13.32
N VAL A 120 -36.39 24.55 -12.84
CA VAL A 120 -36.30 23.80 -11.57
C VAL A 120 -36.65 24.70 -10.39
N TRP A 121 -36.13 25.92 -10.34
CA TRP A 121 -36.48 26.87 -9.28
C TRP A 121 -37.96 27.28 -9.32
N TRP A 122 -38.55 27.42 -10.50
CA TRP A 122 -39.98 27.69 -10.65
C TRP A 122 -40.85 26.51 -10.20
N LEU A 123 -40.44 25.28 -10.49
CA LEU A 123 -41.10 24.06 -9.99
C LEU A 123 -41.02 23.97 -8.45
N LEU A 124 -39.84 24.18 -7.87
CA LEU A 124 -39.64 24.15 -6.42
C LEU A 124 -40.37 25.28 -5.68
N SER A 125 -40.42 26.48 -6.26
CA SER A 125 -41.19 27.60 -5.70
C SER A 125 -42.70 27.44 -5.93
N GLY A 126 -43.10 26.73 -6.99
CA GLY A 126 -44.49 26.35 -7.25
C GLY A 126 -45.01 25.38 -6.19
N THR A 127 -44.24 24.34 -5.85
CA THR A 127 -44.61 23.39 -4.80
C THR A 127 -44.64 24.04 -3.41
N GLY A 128 -43.68 24.92 -3.10
CA GLY A 128 -43.70 25.71 -1.86
C GLY A 128 -44.93 26.61 -1.71
N ARG A 129 -45.36 27.26 -2.80
CA ARG A 129 -46.60 28.06 -2.82
C ARG A 129 -47.86 27.21 -2.69
N GLY A 130 -47.90 26.04 -3.33
CA GLY A 130 -49.01 25.09 -3.18
C GLY A 130 -49.15 24.58 -1.75
N LEU A 131 -48.04 24.27 -1.09
CA LEU A 131 -48.02 23.82 0.30
C LEU A 131 -48.45 24.93 1.26
N TRP A 132 -48.01 26.17 1.02
CA TRP A 132 -48.46 27.33 1.81
C TRP A 132 -49.95 27.59 1.62
N TRP A 133 -50.46 27.46 0.40
CA TRP A 133 -51.90 27.60 0.12
C TRP A 133 -52.72 26.52 0.83
N LEU A 134 -52.27 25.26 0.83
CA LEU A 134 -52.89 24.16 1.59
C LEU A 134 -52.86 24.39 3.11
N ALA A 135 -51.73 24.84 3.65
CA ALA A 135 -51.64 25.20 5.08
C ALA A 135 -52.62 26.34 5.43
N ARG A 136 -52.77 27.31 4.52
CA ARG A 136 -53.68 28.45 4.70
C ARG A 136 -55.15 28.06 4.57
N THR A 137 -55.52 27.15 3.65
CA THR A 137 -56.90 26.67 3.52
C THR A 137 -57.31 25.78 4.69
N VAL A 138 -56.40 24.96 5.23
CA VAL A 138 -56.63 24.22 6.46
C VAL A 138 -56.82 25.17 7.66
N GLY A 139 -56.02 26.24 7.75
CA GLY A 139 -56.18 27.28 8.78
C GLY A 139 -57.52 28.02 8.68
N HIS A 140 -57.97 28.38 7.48
CA HIS A 140 -59.29 28.98 7.27
C HIS A 140 -60.44 28.00 7.49
N GLY A 141 -60.28 26.72 7.14
CA GLY A 141 -61.28 25.68 7.40
C GLY A 141 -61.53 25.46 8.88
N LEU A 142 -60.47 25.46 9.70
CA LEU A 142 -60.58 25.39 11.17
C LEU A 142 -61.23 26.64 11.77
N ALA A 143 -61.00 27.83 11.19
CA ALA A 143 -61.62 29.08 11.65
C ALA A 143 -63.12 29.18 11.30
N VAL A 144 -63.53 28.67 10.12
CA VAL A 144 -64.94 28.66 9.70
C VAL A 144 -65.76 27.63 10.49
N GLY A 145 -65.14 26.52 10.92
CA GLY A 145 -65.78 25.53 11.80
C GLY A 145 -66.24 26.10 13.15
N ALA A 146 -65.62 27.18 13.64
CA ALA A 146 -65.99 27.82 14.90
C ALA A 146 -67.19 28.79 14.81
N HIS A 147 -67.62 29.19 13.61
CA HIS A 147 -68.67 30.21 13.41
C HIS A 147 -69.95 29.66 12.75
N GLY A 148 -70.29 28.39 13.03
CA GLY A 148 -71.48 27.73 12.50
C GLY A 148 -72.82 28.11 13.13
N THR A 149 -72.86 28.86 14.24
CA THR A 149 -74.11 29.08 15.00
C THR A 149 -74.61 30.53 15.04
N GLY A 150 -73.86 31.51 14.51
CA GLY A 150 -74.27 32.92 14.51
C GLY A 150 -74.84 33.45 13.17
N ALA A 151 -74.58 32.78 12.05
CA ALA A 151 -74.92 33.31 10.71
C ALA A 151 -76.39 33.06 10.30
N GLY A 152 -77.05 32.05 10.87
CA GLY A 152 -78.43 31.69 10.54
C GLY A 152 -79.45 32.76 10.96
N LEU A 153 -79.23 33.44 12.08
CA LEU A 153 -80.10 34.51 12.58
C LEU A 153 -79.93 35.82 11.81
N ALA A 154 -78.72 36.12 11.32
CA ALA A 154 -78.44 37.33 10.54
C ALA A 154 -78.88 37.24 9.06
N TRP A 155 -79.19 36.03 8.56
CA TRP A 155 -79.70 35.80 7.21
C TRP A 155 -81.21 36.07 7.14
N LEU A 156 -81.98 35.60 8.12
CA LEU A 156 -83.42 35.80 8.19
C LEU A 156 -83.82 37.29 8.35
N GLY A 157 -83.05 38.09 9.10
CA GLY A 157 -83.30 39.54 9.21
C GLY A 157 -82.95 40.35 7.94
N ARG A 158 -81.93 39.92 7.19
CA ARG A 158 -81.51 40.60 5.96
C ARG A 158 -82.46 40.34 4.79
N VAL A 159 -82.96 39.12 4.65
CA VAL A 159 -83.82 38.76 3.52
C VAL A 159 -85.20 39.45 3.64
N LEU A 160 -85.75 39.57 4.85
CA LEU A 160 -87.10 40.09 5.06
C LEU A 160 -87.20 41.64 5.07
N VAL A 161 -86.14 42.35 5.51
CA VAL A 161 -86.19 43.82 5.65
C VAL A 161 -85.23 44.55 4.70
N ALA A 162 -84.01 44.04 4.49
CA ALA A 162 -83.01 44.76 3.71
C ALA A 162 -83.26 44.61 2.20
N THR A 163 -83.69 43.45 1.72
CA THR A 163 -83.92 43.19 0.29
C THR A 163 -84.94 44.12 -0.37
N PRO A 164 -86.14 44.39 0.20
CA PRO A 164 -87.07 45.33 -0.41
C PRO A 164 -86.57 46.78 -0.37
N LEU A 165 -85.86 47.17 0.70
CA LEU A 165 -85.31 48.52 0.86
C LEU A 165 -84.13 48.78 -0.09
N ILE A 166 -83.29 47.76 -0.31
CA ILE A 166 -82.18 47.78 -1.27
C ILE A 166 -82.70 47.82 -2.69
N TRP A 167 -83.81 47.14 -3.02
CA TRP A 167 -84.39 47.21 -4.36
C TRP A 167 -84.92 48.62 -4.69
N LEU A 168 -85.54 49.29 -3.71
CA LEU A 168 -86.03 50.66 -3.88
C LEU A 168 -84.87 51.68 -3.97
N TYR A 169 -83.83 51.51 -3.16
CA TYR A 169 -82.58 52.29 -3.25
C TYR A 169 -81.84 52.01 -4.58
N ALA A 170 -81.84 50.75 -5.03
CA ALA A 170 -81.14 50.29 -6.23
C ALA A 170 -81.79 50.79 -7.55
N ARG A 171 -83.10 51.04 -7.56
CA ARG A 171 -83.81 51.46 -8.78
C ARG A 171 -83.89 52.99 -8.94
N LEU A 172 -83.89 53.77 -7.83
CA LEU A 172 -83.99 55.23 -7.88
C LEU A 172 -82.68 55.98 -7.53
N LEU A 173 -81.88 55.53 -6.56
CA LEU A 173 -80.70 56.29 -6.09
C LEU A 173 -79.41 55.93 -6.84
N THR A 174 -79.27 54.69 -7.31
CA THR A 174 -78.07 54.19 -8.01
C THR A 174 -77.78 54.84 -9.36
N PRO A 175 -78.75 55.16 -10.24
CA PRO A 175 -78.42 55.84 -11.51
C PRO A 175 -77.90 57.26 -11.27
N VAL A 176 -78.41 57.96 -10.25
CA VAL A 176 -77.93 59.30 -9.87
C VAL A 176 -76.56 59.21 -9.17
N GLY A 177 -76.36 58.23 -8.31
CA GLY A 177 -75.08 58.00 -7.62
C GLY A 177 -73.95 57.53 -8.56
N HIS A 178 -74.25 56.73 -9.59
CA HIS A 178 -73.26 56.34 -10.59
C HIS A 178 -72.93 57.48 -11.56
N GLY A 179 -73.91 58.32 -11.92
CA GLY A 179 -73.67 59.51 -12.75
C GLY A 179 -72.79 60.56 -12.05
N LEU A 180 -73.05 60.83 -10.77
CA LEU A 180 -72.19 61.70 -9.96
C LEU A 180 -70.82 61.05 -9.67
N GLY A 181 -70.81 59.74 -9.40
CA GLY A 181 -69.58 58.98 -9.14
C GLY A 181 -68.63 58.94 -10.33
N THR A 182 -69.13 58.81 -11.57
CA THR A 182 -68.28 58.84 -12.77
C THR A 182 -67.73 60.23 -13.04
N VAL A 183 -68.52 61.28 -12.79
CA VAL A 183 -68.06 62.67 -12.94
C VAL A 183 -67.02 63.04 -11.88
N LEU A 184 -67.24 62.68 -10.61
CA LEU A 184 -66.27 62.90 -9.53
C LEU A 184 -64.99 62.07 -9.70
N THR A 185 -65.09 60.82 -10.17
CA THR A 185 -63.90 60.00 -10.45
C THR A 185 -63.15 60.48 -11.69
N ALA A 186 -63.83 60.97 -12.73
CA ALA A 186 -63.20 61.60 -13.89
C ALA A 186 -62.48 62.89 -13.50
N LEU A 187 -63.10 63.74 -12.67
CA LEU A 187 -62.46 64.92 -12.08
C LEU A 187 -61.26 64.54 -11.18
N GLY A 188 -61.40 63.49 -10.36
CA GLY A 188 -60.32 62.98 -9.52
C GLY A 188 -59.14 62.44 -10.34
N HIS A 189 -59.38 61.74 -11.44
CA HIS A 189 -58.34 61.29 -12.36
C HIS A 189 -57.69 62.48 -13.10
N GLY A 190 -58.46 63.48 -13.49
CA GLY A 190 -57.96 64.72 -14.07
C GLY A 190 -57.03 65.48 -13.11
N LEU A 191 -57.44 65.64 -11.85
CA LEU A 191 -56.64 66.28 -10.80
C LEU A 191 -55.39 65.46 -10.44
N ALA A 192 -55.51 64.12 -10.37
CA ALA A 192 -54.38 63.24 -10.09
C ALA A 192 -53.39 63.16 -11.26
N TRP A 193 -53.86 63.36 -12.50
CA TRP A 193 -52.99 63.49 -13.67
C TRP A 193 -52.28 64.84 -13.68
N LEU A 194 -53.01 65.94 -13.42
CA LEU A 194 -52.42 67.28 -13.26
C LEU A 194 -51.39 67.32 -12.13
N GLY A 195 -51.68 66.73 -10.96
CA GLY A 195 -50.73 66.63 -9.86
C GLY A 195 -49.49 65.80 -10.22
N ARG A 196 -49.65 64.70 -10.95
CA ARG A 196 -48.50 63.90 -11.43
C ARG A 196 -47.67 64.65 -12.47
N CYS A 197 -48.29 65.28 -13.45
CA CYS A 197 -47.57 66.02 -14.49
C CYS A 197 -46.93 67.30 -13.96
N LEU A 198 -47.58 68.02 -13.04
CA LEU A 198 -47.09 69.29 -12.52
C LEU A 198 -46.09 69.12 -11.37
N VAL A 199 -46.18 68.04 -10.59
CA VAL A 199 -45.32 67.85 -9.41
C VAL A 199 -44.35 66.70 -9.62
N VAL A 200 -44.85 65.51 -9.96
CA VAL A 200 -44.03 64.30 -10.00
C VAL A 200 -43.05 64.32 -11.17
N VAL A 201 -43.49 64.70 -12.37
CA VAL A 201 -42.61 64.76 -13.56
C VAL A 201 -41.47 65.79 -13.40
N PRO A 202 -41.71 67.05 -13.01
CA PRO A 202 -40.61 68.00 -12.80
C PRO A 202 -39.76 67.65 -11.58
N ALA A 203 -40.32 67.10 -10.50
CA ALA A 203 -39.52 66.60 -9.38
C ALA A 203 -38.59 65.45 -9.81
N MET A 204 -39.07 64.53 -10.66
CA MET A 204 -38.25 63.45 -11.22
C MET A 204 -37.15 64.00 -12.13
N ALA A 205 -37.45 65.00 -12.96
CA ALA A 205 -36.48 65.64 -13.84
C ALA A 205 -35.41 66.43 -13.06
N LEU A 206 -35.82 67.12 -11.99
CA LEU A 206 -34.90 67.80 -11.07
C LEU A 206 -34.05 66.78 -10.31
N TRP A 207 -34.62 65.65 -9.89
CA TRP A 207 -33.89 64.59 -9.21
C TRP A 207 -32.88 63.88 -10.12
N THR A 208 -33.25 63.59 -11.37
CA THR A 208 -32.33 63.01 -12.36
C THR A 208 -31.24 64.01 -12.75
N GLY A 209 -31.58 65.29 -12.88
CA GLY A 209 -30.61 66.37 -13.07
C GLY A 209 -29.64 66.49 -11.90
N PHE A 210 -30.15 66.51 -10.67
CA PHE A 210 -29.35 66.60 -9.45
C PHE A 210 -28.43 65.39 -9.27
N THR A 211 -28.94 64.17 -9.49
CA THR A 211 -28.12 62.94 -9.39
C THR A 211 -27.09 62.84 -10.50
N TRP A 212 -27.40 63.32 -11.71
CA TRP A 212 -26.42 63.45 -12.79
C TRP A 212 -25.35 64.47 -12.45
N LEU A 213 -25.73 65.63 -11.92
CA LEU A 213 -24.80 66.67 -11.46
C LEU A 213 -23.90 66.14 -10.34
N LEU A 214 -24.46 65.45 -9.34
CA LEU A 214 -23.72 64.84 -8.24
C LEU A 214 -22.74 63.77 -8.75
N ARG A 215 -23.17 62.94 -9.71
CA ARG A 215 -22.29 61.95 -10.35
C ARG A 215 -21.15 62.61 -11.11
N MET A 216 -21.45 63.64 -11.89
CA MET A 216 -20.45 64.27 -12.74
C MET A 216 -19.49 65.16 -11.93
N LEU A 217 -19.98 65.80 -10.85
CA LEU A 217 -19.21 66.69 -10.01
C LEU A 217 -18.47 66.00 -8.85
N LEU A 218 -19.00 64.90 -8.28
CA LEU A 218 -18.31 64.15 -7.24
C LEU A 218 -17.75 62.83 -7.74
N VAL A 219 -18.57 61.99 -8.37
CA VAL A 219 -18.19 60.60 -8.66
C VAL A 219 -17.13 60.53 -9.75
N VAL A 220 -17.27 61.29 -10.83
CA VAL A 220 -16.27 61.30 -11.93
C VAL A 220 -14.91 61.81 -11.47
N PRO A 221 -14.78 62.96 -10.78
CA PRO A 221 -13.49 63.39 -10.27
C PRO A 221 -12.95 62.48 -9.16
N ALA A 222 -13.80 61.92 -8.29
CA ALA A 222 -13.36 60.95 -7.29
C ALA A 222 -12.84 59.64 -7.93
N VAL A 223 -13.50 59.15 -8.98
CA VAL A 223 -13.06 57.96 -9.74
C VAL A 223 -11.80 58.29 -10.55
N ALA A 224 -11.70 59.50 -11.11
CA ALA A 224 -10.50 59.95 -11.80
C ALA A 224 -9.32 60.05 -10.82
N LEU A 225 -9.52 60.61 -9.62
CA LEU A 225 -8.53 60.67 -8.55
C LEU A 225 -8.14 59.25 -8.08
N TYR A 226 -9.11 58.37 -7.91
CA TYR A 226 -8.87 56.97 -7.56
C TYR A 226 -7.99 56.27 -8.62
N ARG A 227 -8.33 56.41 -9.91
CA ARG A 227 -7.61 55.77 -11.01
C ARG A 227 -6.24 56.38 -11.27
N HIS A 228 -6.11 57.70 -11.26
CA HIS A 228 -4.89 58.38 -11.66
C HIS A 228 -3.93 58.64 -10.50
N VAL A 229 -4.39 58.64 -9.25
CA VAL A 229 -3.54 58.92 -8.09
C VAL A 229 -3.46 57.70 -7.17
N LEU A 230 -4.60 57.18 -6.73
CA LEU A 230 -4.62 56.10 -5.73
C LEU A 230 -4.14 54.76 -6.29
N THR A 231 -4.51 54.44 -7.54
CA THR A 231 -4.11 53.19 -8.20
C THR A 231 -2.61 53.13 -8.48
N PRO A 232 -1.95 54.16 -9.07
CA PRO A 232 -0.49 54.14 -9.22
C PRO A 232 0.25 54.24 -7.89
N LEU A 233 -0.28 54.96 -6.89
CA LEU A 233 0.30 54.96 -5.53
C LEU A 233 0.25 53.56 -4.90
N GLY A 234 -0.89 52.85 -5.02
CA GLY A 234 -1.02 51.48 -4.53
C GLY A 234 -0.03 50.53 -5.20
N HIS A 235 0.11 50.60 -6.53
CA HIS A 235 1.11 49.80 -7.24
C HIS A 235 2.55 50.18 -6.87
N GLY A 236 2.82 51.47 -6.67
CA GLY A 236 4.13 51.97 -6.24
C GLY A 236 4.53 51.46 -4.85
N ILE A 237 3.61 51.49 -3.88
CA ILE A 237 3.84 50.97 -2.52
C ILE A 237 4.05 49.46 -2.56
N VAL A 238 3.22 48.72 -3.29
CA VAL A 238 3.36 47.26 -3.41
C VAL A 238 4.70 46.91 -4.08
N ALA A 239 5.08 47.60 -5.16
CA ALA A 239 6.36 47.40 -5.82
C ALA A 239 7.55 47.75 -4.90
N ALA A 240 7.45 48.81 -4.10
CA ALA A 240 8.46 49.21 -3.13
C ALA A 240 8.62 48.15 -2.02
N VAL A 241 7.52 47.63 -1.47
CA VAL A 241 7.56 46.56 -0.46
C VAL A 241 8.16 45.28 -1.05
N HIS A 242 7.78 44.90 -2.27
CA HIS A 242 8.38 43.73 -2.94
C HIS A 242 9.85 43.94 -3.31
N GLY A 243 10.25 45.17 -3.62
CA GLY A 243 11.65 45.55 -3.85
C GLY A 243 12.47 45.44 -2.57
N ALA A 244 11.98 46.05 -1.48
CA ALA A 244 12.59 45.98 -0.17
C ALA A 244 12.68 44.55 0.37
N GLY A 245 11.62 43.76 0.22
CA GLY A 245 11.60 42.34 0.60
C GLY A 245 12.60 41.50 -0.19
N ARG A 246 12.78 41.78 -1.49
CA ARG A 246 13.83 41.12 -2.30
C ARG A 246 15.23 41.51 -1.86
N LEU A 247 15.48 42.79 -1.58
CA LEU A 247 16.77 43.26 -1.08
C LEU A 247 17.09 42.65 0.28
N LEU A 248 16.12 42.64 1.20
CA LEU A 248 16.27 42.04 2.53
C LEU A 248 16.50 40.53 2.42
N GLY A 249 15.73 39.84 1.57
CA GLY A 249 15.90 38.41 1.31
C GLY A 249 17.26 38.09 0.69
N TRP A 250 17.75 38.92 -0.24
CA TRP A 250 19.08 38.78 -0.83
C TRP A 250 20.17 39.00 0.21
N LEU A 251 20.02 40.02 1.07
CA LEU A 251 20.95 40.30 2.17
C LEU A 251 21.00 39.13 3.16
N VAL A 252 19.85 38.60 3.60
CA VAL A 252 19.77 37.44 4.49
C VAL A 252 20.36 36.20 3.83
N TRP A 253 20.07 35.97 2.55
CA TRP A 253 20.60 34.82 1.82
C TRP A 253 22.13 34.87 1.72
N TYR A 254 22.70 36.02 1.35
CA TYR A 254 24.16 36.19 1.32
C TYR A 254 24.79 36.21 2.71
N ALA A 255 24.14 36.80 3.72
CA ALA A 255 24.68 36.88 5.07
C ALA A 255 24.60 35.57 5.84
N VAL A 256 23.64 34.68 5.53
CA VAL A 256 23.41 33.45 6.30
C VAL A 256 23.69 32.21 5.45
N VAL A 257 23.09 32.13 4.26
CA VAL A 257 23.13 30.90 3.46
C VAL A 257 24.51 30.70 2.84
N VAL A 258 25.13 31.75 2.30
CA VAL A 258 26.49 31.65 1.72
C VAL A 258 27.52 31.22 2.77
N PRO A 259 27.61 31.83 3.97
CA PRO A 259 28.53 31.35 5.00
C PRO A 259 28.16 29.96 5.53
N ALA A 260 26.87 29.63 5.68
CA ALA A 260 26.46 28.28 6.07
C ALA A 260 26.88 27.22 5.04
N VAL A 261 26.73 27.50 3.75
CA VAL A 261 27.18 26.63 2.66
C VAL A 261 28.71 26.55 2.61
N ALA A 262 29.40 27.65 2.88
CA ALA A 262 30.85 27.66 2.99
C ALA A 262 31.31 26.77 4.16
N VAL A 263 30.71 26.89 5.35
CA VAL A 263 31.00 26.01 6.50
C VAL A 263 30.69 24.55 6.16
N TYR A 264 29.58 24.27 5.49
CA TYR A 264 29.26 22.92 5.06
C TYR A 264 30.32 22.33 4.11
N ARG A 265 30.74 23.10 3.10
CA ARG A 265 31.69 22.63 2.08
C ARG A 265 33.12 22.58 2.60
N TRP A 266 33.54 23.57 3.38
CA TRP A 266 34.92 23.72 3.85
C TRP A 266 35.19 23.02 5.17
N VAL A 267 34.18 22.77 6.00
CA VAL A 267 34.34 22.13 7.31
C VAL A 267 33.62 20.79 7.36
N LEU A 268 32.29 20.74 7.14
CA LEU A 268 31.56 19.49 7.31
C LEU A 268 31.93 18.43 6.26
N THR A 269 32.20 18.83 5.03
CA THR A 269 32.56 17.87 3.97
C THR A 269 33.93 17.21 4.23
N PRO A 270 35.01 17.94 4.56
CA PRO A 270 36.27 17.31 4.93
C PRO A 270 36.19 16.55 6.26
N VAL A 271 35.48 17.06 7.26
CA VAL A 271 35.26 16.34 8.53
C VAL A 271 34.50 15.04 8.28
N GLY A 272 33.43 15.07 7.49
CA GLY A 272 32.67 13.87 7.12
C GLY A 272 33.51 12.85 6.36
N ARG A 273 34.42 13.28 5.47
CA ARG A 273 35.38 12.38 4.83
C ARG A 273 36.40 11.80 5.82
N ALA A 274 36.92 12.61 6.73
CA ALA A 274 37.86 12.14 7.74
C ALA A 274 37.20 11.10 8.66
N VAL A 275 35.98 11.37 9.13
CA VAL A 275 35.18 10.41 9.93
C VAL A 275 34.90 9.13 9.13
N ALA A 276 34.51 9.23 7.87
CA ALA A 276 34.26 8.05 7.03
C ALA A 276 35.53 7.20 6.84
N VAL A 277 36.70 7.81 6.71
CA VAL A 277 37.98 7.10 6.65
C VAL A 277 38.27 6.42 7.99
N VAL A 278 38.14 7.13 9.11
CA VAL A 278 38.38 6.56 10.45
C VAL A 278 37.46 5.37 10.72
N VAL A 279 36.17 5.50 10.42
CA VAL A 279 35.19 4.41 10.58
C VAL A 279 35.55 3.23 9.69
N ARG A 280 35.91 3.46 8.42
CA ARG A 280 36.30 2.40 7.50
C ARG A 280 37.53 1.65 8.02
N GLU A 281 38.57 2.36 8.44
CA GLU A 281 39.80 1.76 8.96
C GLU A 281 39.54 0.98 10.25
N THR A 282 38.64 1.47 11.10
CA THR A 282 38.25 0.78 12.34
C THR A 282 37.50 -0.51 12.04
N VAL A 283 36.56 -0.47 11.09
CA VAL A 283 35.78 -1.65 10.66
C VAL A 283 36.67 -2.69 9.97
N GLU A 284 37.61 -2.25 9.13
CA GLU A 284 38.58 -3.16 8.50
C GLU A 284 39.48 -3.81 9.55
N GLY A 285 40.02 -3.04 10.50
CA GLY A 285 40.79 -3.54 11.63
C GLY A 285 40.02 -4.56 12.47
N LEU A 286 38.75 -4.26 12.80
CA LEU A 286 37.86 -5.17 13.52
C LEU A 286 37.60 -6.46 12.71
N GLY A 287 37.41 -6.34 11.39
CA GLY A 287 37.22 -7.47 10.49
C GLY A 287 38.44 -8.38 10.40
N HIS A 288 39.65 -7.82 10.46
CA HIS A 288 40.90 -8.59 10.53
C HIS A 288 41.04 -9.31 11.88
N ALA A 289 40.73 -8.65 12.99
CA ALA A 289 40.72 -9.25 14.32
C ALA A 289 39.70 -10.40 14.43
N TRP A 290 38.50 -10.21 13.87
CA TRP A 290 37.44 -11.23 13.87
C TRP A 290 37.81 -12.46 13.04
N ARG A 291 38.45 -12.27 11.89
CA ARG A 291 38.97 -13.38 11.08
C ARG A 291 40.07 -14.14 11.82
N ALA A 292 40.98 -13.43 12.51
CA ALA A 292 42.01 -14.06 13.34
C ALA A 292 41.38 -14.88 14.48
N ALA A 293 40.40 -14.33 15.19
CA ALA A 293 39.65 -15.03 16.23
C ALA A 293 38.94 -16.30 15.71
N GLY A 294 38.39 -16.25 14.48
CA GLY A 294 37.79 -17.40 13.82
C GLY A 294 38.79 -18.53 13.49
N TYR A 295 40.02 -18.18 13.09
CA TYR A 295 41.08 -19.18 12.87
C TYR A 295 41.52 -19.83 14.18
N VAL A 296 41.71 -19.04 15.24
CA VAL A 296 42.08 -19.53 16.57
C VAL A 296 40.99 -20.44 17.14
N SER A 297 39.73 -20.01 17.06
CA SER A 297 38.58 -20.81 17.53
C SER A 297 38.51 -22.16 16.81
N ARG A 298 38.65 -22.18 15.47
CA ARG A 298 38.67 -23.45 14.71
C ARG A 298 39.84 -24.35 15.06
N ALA A 299 41.01 -23.79 15.38
CA ALA A 299 42.16 -24.56 15.83
C ALA A 299 41.89 -25.19 17.21
N VAL A 300 41.37 -24.40 18.15
CA VAL A 300 41.01 -24.84 19.51
C VAL A 300 39.92 -25.91 19.47
N PHE A 301 38.82 -25.71 18.72
CA PHE A 301 37.75 -26.70 18.62
C PHE A 301 38.20 -27.99 17.91
N ARG A 302 39.09 -27.91 16.92
CA ARG A 302 39.67 -29.12 16.32
C ARG A 302 40.57 -29.87 17.28
N PHE A 303 41.35 -29.15 18.09
CA PHE A 303 42.19 -29.76 19.12
C PHE A 303 41.33 -30.40 20.21
N ALA A 304 40.37 -29.67 20.76
CA ALA A 304 39.42 -30.17 21.76
C ALA A 304 38.64 -31.38 21.25
N GLY A 305 38.11 -31.34 20.01
CA GLY A 305 37.43 -32.48 19.42
C GLY A 305 38.32 -33.71 19.23
N ARG A 306 39.63 -33.51 18.97
CA ARG A 306 40.59 -34.59 18.87
C ARG A 306 40.94 -35.18 20.23
N VAL A 307 41.15 -34.34 21.24
CA VAL A 307 41.38 -34.77 22.63
C VAL A 307 40.16 -35.51 23.17
N LEU A 308 38.95 -35.00 22.93
CA LEU A 308 37.71 -35.64 23.36
C LEU A 308 37.52 -37.02 22.70
N ARG A 309 37.81 -37.12 21.40
CA ARG A 309 37.74 -38.41 20.69
C ARG A 309 38.76 -39.40 21.27
N TRP A 310 39.98 -38.94 21.51
CA TRP A 310 41.03 -39.78 22.05
C TRP A 310 40.76 -40.20 23.50
N LEU A 311 40.18 -39.30 24.32
CA LEU A 311 39.92 -39.55 25.73
C LEU A 311 38.69 -40.43 25.97
N PHE A 312 37.65 -40.30 25.16
CA PHE A 312 36.38 -41.00 25.39
C PHE A 312 36.07 -42.05 24.33
N VAL A 313 36.23 -41.71 23.05
CA VAL A 313 35.73 -42.55 21.96
C VAL A 313 36.68 -43.70 21.68
N ASP A 314 37.98 -43.43 21.56
CA ASP A 314 38.97 -44.47 21.28
C ASP A 314 39.04 -45.55 22.39
N PRO A 315 39.07 -45.21 23.69
CA PRO A 315 39.03 -46.22 24.75
C PRO A 315 37.68 -46.94 24.80
N ALA A 316 36.55 -46.25 24.61
CA ALA A 316 35.24 -46.90 24.58
C ALA A 316 35.12 -47.89 23.40
N VAL A 317 35.62 -47.51 22.22
CA VAL A 317 35.65 -48.37 21.03
C VAL A 317 36.60 -49.55 21.26
N TRP A 318 37.73 -49.33 21.92
CA TRP A 318 38.67 -50.39 22.26
C TRP A 318 38.05 -51.40 23.24
N VAL A 319 37.43 -50.93 24.33
CA VAL A 319 36.73 -51.77 25.33
C VAL A 319 35.57 -52.53 24.67
N TRP A 320 34.80 -51.88 23.80
CA TRP A 320 33.76 -52.54 23.05
C TRP A 320 34.31 -53.67 22.16
N ARG A 321 35.36 -53.39 21.39
CA ARG A 321 35.94 -54.35 20.43
C ARG A 321 36.68 -55.51 21.11
N HIS A 322 37.42 -55.25 22.19
CA HIS A 322 38.32 -56.22 22.79
C HIS A 322 37.75 -56.91 24.03
N VAL A 323 36.75 -56.33 24.70
CA VAL A 323 36.20 -56.89 25.93
C VAL A 323 34.72 -57.22 25.76
N ALA A 324 33.87 -56.24 25.46
CA ALA A 324 32.43 -56.44 25.45
C ALA A 324 31.96 -57.37 24.31
N ALA A 325 32.50 -57.19 23.10
CA ALA A 325 32.15 -58.02 21.95
C ALA A 325 32.55 -59.50 22.11
N PRO A 326 33.79 -59.86 22.51
CA PRO A 326 34.15 -61.26 22.72
C PRO A 326 33.43 -61.88 23.93
N VAL A 327 33.27 -61.15 25.04
CA VAL A 327 32.51 -61.64 26.20
C VAL A 327 31.04 -61.86 25.85
N GLY A 328 30.43 -60.95 25.10
CA GLY A 328 29.05 -61.11 24.62
C GLY A 328 28.88 -62.32 23.71
N ARG A 329 29.86 -62.60 22.85
CA ARG A 329 29.88 -63.84 22.04
C ARG A 329 30.03 -65.08 22.90
N ALA A 330 30.95 -65.07 23.88
CA ALA A 330 31.19 -66.20 24.77
C ALA A 330 29.95 -66.53 25.63
N VAL A 331 29.31 -65.53 26.24
CA VAL A 331 28.08 -65.68 27.02
C VAL A 331 26.94 -66.22 26.16
N ARG A 332 26.80 -65.72 24.93
CA ARG A 332 25.80 -66.20 23.98
C ARG A 332 26.01 -67.66 23.59
N GLU A 333 27.26 -68.09 23.45
CA GLU A 333 27.59 -69.45 23.03
C GLU A 333 27.55 -70.46 24.18
N HIS A 334 28.05 -70.10 25.36
CA HIS A 334 28.26 -71.03 26.48
C HIS A 334 27.11 -71.04 27.48
N VAL A 335 26.41 -69.93 27.65
CA VAL A 335 25.33 -69.82 28.63
C VAL A 335 23.99 -69.85 27.91
N TRP A 336 23.78 -68.96 26.94
CA TRP A 336 22.46 -68.78 26.36
C TRP A 336 21.99 -69.93 25.47
N ARG A 337 22.89 -70.47 24.63
CA ARG A 337 22.55 -71.57 23.72
C ARG A 337 22.23 -72.88 24.45
N PRO A 338 22.99 -73.33 25.46
CA PRO A 338 22.65 -74.53 26.23
C PRO A 338 21.35 -74.39 27.01
N SER A 339 21.14 -73.26 27.70
CA SER A 339 19.90 -73.00 28.44
C SER A 339 18.67 -73.00 27.53
N ALA A 340 18.77 -72.36 26.36
CA ALA A 340 17.68 -72.34 25.39
C ALA A 340 17.35 -73.73 24.84
N ARG A 341 18.35 -74.62 24.69
CA ARG A 341 18.13 -76.02 24.27
C ARG A 341 17.46 -76.82 25.38
N ALA A 342 17.90 -76.67 26.64
CA ALA A 342 17.30 -77.33 27.80
C ALA A 342 15.82 -76.92 27.99
N VAL A 343 15.52 -75.63 27.89
CA VAL A 343 14.14 -75.11 27.98
C VAL A 343 13.26 -75.64 26.85
N ARG A 344 13.78 -75.71 25.62
CA ARG A 344 13.02 -76.27 24.48
C ARG A 344 12.82 -77.78 24.58
N ALA A 345 13.74 -78.51 25.19
CA ALA A 345 13.57 -79.94 25.48
C ALA A 345 12.49 -80.14 26.56
N ALA A 346 12.57 -79.41 27.66
CA ALA A 346 11.55 -79.43 28.71
C ALA A 346 10.15 -79.03 28.19
N GLY A 347 10.08 -78.01 27.33
CA GLY A 347 8.83 -77.57 26.71
C GLY A 347 8.27 -78.54 25.67
N ARG A 348 9.07 -79.49 25.14
CA ARG A 348 8.55 -80.59 24.31
C ARG A 348 7.99 -81.71 25.18
N ALA A 349 8.72 -82.13 26.21
CA ALA A 349 8.25 -83.12 27.19
C ALA A 349 6.95 -82.67 27.88
N ALA A 350 6.86 -81.41 28.30
CA ALA A 350 5.65 -80.86 28.91
C ALA A 350 4.45 -80.85 27.95
N ARG A 351 4.69 -80.61 26.65
CA ARG A 351 3.63 -80.65 25.63
C ARG A 351 3.16 -82.07 25.35
N GLU A 352 4.04 -83.06 25.38
CA GLU A 352 3.69 -84.48 25.26
C GLU A 352 2.83 -84.93 26.44
N VAL A 353 3.21 -84.56 27.67
CA VAL A 353 2.42 -84.86 28.88
C VAL A 353 1.04 -84.18 28.84
N LEU A 354 0.98 -82.91 28.43
CA LEU A 354 -0.29 -82.19 28.27
C LEU A 354 -1.16 -82.78 27.15
N ALA A 355 -0.56 -83.25 26.06
CA ALA A 355 -1.28 -83.91 24.98
C ALA A 355 -1.87 -85.26 25.46
N ALA A 356 -1.09 -86.05 26.20
CA ALA A 356 -1.56 -87.29 26.82
C ALA A 356 -2.69 -87.04 27.82
N ALA A 357 -2.55 -86.04 28.69
CA ALA A 357 -3.59 -85.66 29.65
C ALA A 357 -4.87 -85.13 28.97
N ARG A 358 -4.74 -84.40 27.85
CA ARG A 358 -5.91 -83.96 27.08
C ARG A 358 -6.59 -85.10 26.34
N ALA A 359 -5.82 -86.08 25.85
CA ALA A 359 -6.36 -87.29 25.24
C ALA A 359 -7.16 -88.08 26.28
N SER A 360 -6.61 -88.30 27.49
CA SER A 360 -7.32 -89.00 28.55
C SER A 360 -8.60 -88.27 28.95
N VAL A 361 -8.58 -86.95 29.15
CA VAL A 361 -9.79 -86.18 29.47
C VAL A 361 -10.84 -86.25 28.35
N ARG A 362 -10.43 -86.23 27.08
CA ARG A 362 -11.36 -86.38 25.95
C ARG A 362 -11.98 -87.77 25.92
N GLU A 363 -11.19 -88.80 26.21
CA GLU A 363 -11.64 -90.18 26.29
C GLU A 363 -12.61 -90.37 27.45
N THR A 364 -12.26 -89.92 28.67
CA THR A 364 -13.15 -89.97 29.84
C THR A 364 -14.42 -89.16 29.62
N ARG A 365 -14.34 -88.01 28.94
CA ARG A 365 -15.53 -87.22 28.58
C ARG A 365 -16.39 -87.93 27.53
N ALA A 366 -15.78 -88.62 26.57
CA ALA A 366 -16.51 -89.42 25.59
C ALA A 366 -17.19 -90.62 26.25
N GLU A 367 -16.52 -91.30 27.18
CA GLU A 367 -17.10 -92.37 28.00
C GLU A 367 -18.23 -91.87 28.89
N LEU A 368 -18.03 -90.79 29.64
CA LEU A 368 -19.08 -90.17 30.46
C LEU A 368 -20.27 -89.73 29.61
N ARG A 369 -20.02 -89.14 28.43
CA ARG A 369 -21.09 -88.76 27.51
C ARG A 369 -21.84 -89.98 26.98
N ARG A 370 -21.15 -91.07 26.63
CA ARG A 370 -21.79 -92.33 26.21
C ARG A 370 -22.61 -92.94 27.35
N ALA A 371 -22.10 -92.89 28.58
CA ALA A 371 -22.79 -93.44 29.76
C ALA A 371 -24.03 -92.62 30.16
N LEU A 372 -23.97 -91.29 30.08
CA LEU A 372 -25.08 -90.39 30.46
C LEU A 372 -26.14 -90.20 29.37
N PHE A 373 -25.74 -90.18 28.09
CA PHE A 373 -26.64 -89.84 26.98
C PHE A 373 -26.97 -91.03 26.07
N GLY A 374 -26.49 -92.23 26.40
CA GLY A 374 -26.56 -93.39 25.53
C GLY A 374 -25.60 -93.29 24.34
N ALA A 375 -25.26 -94.43 23.74
CA ALA A 375 -24.41 -94.45 22.56
C ALA A 375 -25.15 -93.75 21.39
N PRO A 376 -24.58 -92.71 20.75
CA PRO A 376 -25.12 -92.22 19.50
C PRO A 376 -25.09 -93.36 18.48
N ARG A 377 -26.22 -93.63 17.81
CA ARG A 377 -26.28 -94.52 16.65
C ARG A 377 -25.34 -93.95 15.60
N VAL A 378 -24.12 -94.47 15.56
CA VAL A 378 -23.24 -94.29 14.40
C VAL A 378 -23.81 -95.23 13.36
N GLU A 379 -24.58 -94.63 12.45
CA GLU A 379 -24.87 -95.24 11.16
C GLU A 379 -23.57 -95.78 10.59
N GLU A 380 -23.58 -97.09 10.47
CA GLU A 380 -22.63 -97.92 9.76
C GLU A 380 -22.73 -97.58 8.27
N ARG A 381 -22.22 -96.41 7.86
CA ARG A 381 -21.90 -96.15 6.46
C ARG A 381 -20.45 -96.55 6.24
N GLU A 382 -20.32 -97.84 5.95
CA GLU A 382 -19.29 -98.51 5.15
C GLU A 382 -18.26 -97.55 4.55
N ALA A 383 -17.05 -97.59 5.13
CA ALA A 383 -15.86 -97.15 4.45
C ALA A 383 -15.56 -98.12 3.30
N LEU A 384 -15.96 -97.75 2.09
CA LEU A 384 -15.42 -98.29 0.85
C LEU A 384 -13.87 -98.23 0.91
N PRO A 385 -13.15 -99.32 0.57
CA PRO A 385 -11.71 -99.37 0.69
C PRO A 385 -11.08 -98.54 -0.43
N ARG A 386 -10.62 -97.32 -0.12
CA ARG A 386 -9.65 -96.67 -1.01
C ARG A 386 -8.25 -97.23 -0.73
N GLU A 387 -7.99 -98.29 -1.48
CA GLU A 387 -6.75 -98.53 -2.21
C GLU A 387 -5.65 -97.47 -2.02
N GLY A 388 -4.52 -97.96 -1.51
CA GLY A 388 -3.24 -97.80 -2.18
C GLY A 388 -2.62 -96.42 -2.23
N ARG A 389 -1.64 -96.18 -1.35
CA ARG A 389 -0.24 -96.10 -1.81
C ARG A 389 0.74 -96.19 -0.64
N VAL A 390 1.58 -97.22 -0.68
CA VAL A 390 2.92 -97.29 -0.08
C VAL A 390 3.85 -97.61 -1.25
N PRO A 391 5.15 -97.26 -1.25
CA PRO A 391 5.90 -96.32 -0.41
C PRO A 391 6.19 -94.97 -1.10
#